data_AF-A0A6C0C5Y7-F1
#
_entry.id   AF-A0A6C0C5Y7-F1
#
_cell.length_a   1.000
_cell.length_b   1.000
_cell.length_c   1.000
_cell.angle_alpha   90.00
_cell.angle_beta   90.00
_cell.angle_gamma   90.00
#
_symmetry.space_group_name_H-M   'P 1'
#
loop_
_entity.id
_entity.type
_entity.pdbx_description
1 polymer ?
#
loop_
_entity_poly.entity_id
_entity_poly.type
_entity_poly.pdbx_seq_one_letter_code
_entity_poly.pdbx_strand_id
1 'polypeptide(L)'
;MDLFQQKQEDAVQNIIKVYLAQMDSAMKISKIIYEHSDEEELTGDHIICGLIYRLMVSISDEDMIDSLQSADNILNDIDDYDEDYEDSDEDLEYEIPDEKRKLKTNNCNCNICSKVKECIKGYDTYETYDPLTTRFKGAIQETCDKHNIYL
;
A
#
# COMPACT_ATOMS: atom_id res chain seq x y z
N MET A 1 12.36 -22.23 -24.23
CA MET A 1 12.32 -20.77 -24.01
C MET A 1 13.71 -20.24 -24.34
N ASP A 2 13.84 -19.20 -25.18
CA ASP A 2 15.15 -18.62 -25.51
C ASP A 2 15.68 -17.82 -24.30
N LEU A 3 17.00 -17.75 -24.14
CA LEU A 3 17.68 -17.11 -23.00
C LEU A 3 17.24 -15.65 -22.81
N PHE A 4 16.90 -14.97 -23.90
CA PHE A 4 16.37 -13.61 -23.89
C PHE A 4 14.98 -13.53 -23.24
N GLN A 5 14.11 -14.48 -23.57
CA GLN A 5 12.74 -14.54 -23.04
C GLN A 5 12.74 -14.89 -21.55
N GLN A 6 13.61 -15.83 -21.14
CA GLN A 6 13.76 -16.19 -19.72
C GLN A 6 14.21 -15.00 -18.87
N LYS A 7 15.19 -14.21 -19.34
CA LYS A 7 15.63 -12.99 -18.65
C LYS A 7 14.55 -11.91 -18.55
N GLN A 8 13.67 -11.84 -19.55
CA GLN A 8 12.56 -10.90 -19.52
C GLN A 8 11.51 -11.31 -18.48
N GLU A 9 11.20 -12.59 -18.39
CA GLU A 9 10.28 -13.14 -17.39
C GLU A 9 10.85 -12.96 -15.97
N ASP A 10 12.13 -13.26 -15.75
CA ASP A 10 12.80 -13.01 -14.46
C ASP A 10 12.75 -11.54 -14.05
N ALA A 11 12.94 -10.61 -15.00
CA ALA A 11 12.88 -9.19 -14.73
C ALA A 11 11.46 -8.75 -14.32
N VAL A 12 10.43 -9.27 -14.98
CA VAL A 12 9.02 -9.00 -14.63
C VAL A 12 8.70 -9.55 -13.24
N GLN A 13 9.08 -10.79 -12.94
CA GLN A 13 8.86 -11.40 -11.63
C GLN A 13 9.53 -10.62 -10.51
N ASN A 14 10.76 -10.17 -10.73
CA ASN A 14 11.46 -9.32 -9.75
C ASN A 14 10.73 -8.00 -9.50
N ILE A 15 10.17 -7.36 -10.53
CA ILE A 15 9.38 -6.13 -10.37
C ILE A 15 8.11 -6.41 -9.56
N ILE A 16 7.38 -7.50 -9.87
CA ILE A 16 6.18 -7.90 -9.13
C ILE A 16 6.51 -8.13 -7.66
N LYS A 17 7.58 -8.88 -7.38
CA LYS A 17 8.03 -9.17 -6.02
C LYS A 17 8.38 -7.90 -5.24
N VAL A 18 9.10 -6.96 -5.86
CA VAL A 18 9.41 -5.66 -5.24
C VAL A 18 8.13 -4.88 -4.93
N TYR A 19 7.17 -4.89 -5.86
CA TYR A 19 5.89 -4.23 -5.67
C TYR A 19 5.08 -4.84 -4.51
N LEU A 20 4.99 -6.18 -4.45
CA LEU A 20 4.35 -6.89 -3.34
C LEU A 20 5.03 -6.61 -2.00
N ALA A 21 6.37 -6.59 -1.98
CA ALA A 21 7.12 -6.24 -0.79
C ALA A 21 6.80 -4.80 -0.33
N GLN A 22 6.69 -3.85 -1.26
CA GLN A 22 6.28 -2.49 -0.96
C GLN A 22 4.84 -2.42 -0.40
N MET A 23 3.91 -3.23 -0.92
CA MET A 23 2.54 -3.32 -0.41
C MET A 23 2.48 -3.91 0.99
N ASP A 24 3.17 -5.02 1.25
CA ASP A 24 3.28 -5.63 2.58
C ASP A 24 3.83 -4.61 3.59
N SER A 25 4.91 -3.91 3.21
CA SER A 25 5.51 -2.88 4.03
C SER A 25 4.58 -1.69 4.29
N ALA A 26 3.74 -1.32 3.31
CA ALA A 26 2.72 -0.30 3.50
C ALA A 26 1.63 -0.78 4.47
N MET A 27 1.17 -2.02 4.35
CA MET A 27 0.17 -2.63 5.24
C MET A 27 0.66 -2.73 6.69
N LYS A 28 1.95 -3.03 6.90
CA LYS A 28 2.57 -2.98 8.24
C LYS A 28 2.47 -1.58 8.85
N ILE A 29 2.74 -0.52 8.07
CA ILE A 29 2.57 0.86 8.55
C ILE A 29 1.10 1.18 8.81
N SER A 30 0.19 0.79 7.91
CA SER A 30 -1.26 0.96 8.09
C SER A 30 -1.74 0.35 9.40
N LYS A 31 -1.27 -0.87 9.71
CA LYS A 31 -1.55 -1.57 10.96
C LYS A 31 -1.03 -0.82 12.18
N ILE A 32 0.20 -0.30 12.14
CA ILE A 32 0.75 0.54 13.23
C ILE A 32 -0.10 1.79 13.44
N ILE A 33 -0.56 2.46 12.38
CA ILE A 33 -1.41 3.65 12.50
C ILE A 33 -2.75 3.30 13.13
N TYR A 34 -3.35 2.20 12.69
CA TYR A 34 -4.58 1.65 13.25
C TYR A 34 -4.43 1.26 14.74
N GLU A 35 -3.41 0.49 15.11
CA GLU A 35 -3.16 0.06 16.49
C GLU A 35 -2.89 1.23 17.45
N HIS A 36 -2.45 2.36 16.90
CA HIS A 36 -2.25 3.62 17.62
C HIS A 36 -3.42 4.61 17.46
N SER A 37 -4.56 4.15 16.93
CA SER A 37 -5.80 4.92 16.82
C SER A 37 -6.82 4.46 17.85
N ASP A 38 -7.91 5.19 18.00
CA ASP A 38 -9.05 4.81 18.85
C ASP A 38 -10.13 4.04 18.06
N GLU A 39 -9.85 3.66 16.80
CA GLU A 39 -10.78 2.97 15.91
C GLU A 39 -10.78 1.46 16.19
N GLU A 40 -11.92 0.80 16.01
CA GLU A 40 -12.10 -0.64 16.26
C GLU A 40 -11.68 -1.52 15.07
N GLU A 41 -11.52 -0.91 13.88
CA GLU A 41 -11.24 -1.62 12.63
C GLU A 41 -10.19 -0.90 11.77
N LEU A 42 -9.49 -1.69 10.95
CA LEU A 42 -8.57 -1.17 9.95
C LEU A 42 -9.37 -0.56 8.79
N THR A 43 -9.35 0.77 8.66
CA THR A 43 -10.09 1.50 7.63
C THR A 43 -9.24 1.79 6.39
N GLY A 44 -9.91 2.19 5.30
CA GLY A 44 -9.23 2.69 4.10
C GLY A 44 -8.31 3.90 4.36
N ASP A 45 -8.62 4.75 5.35
CA ASP A 45 -7.76 5.89 5.71
C ASP A 45 -6.42 5.41 6.28
N HIS A 46 -6.42 4.34 7.09
CA HIS A 46 -5.19 3.73 7.59
C HIS A 46 -4.35 3.16 6.45
N ILE A 47 -5.00 2.53 5.46
CA ILE A 47 -4.33 1.98 4.27
C ILE A 47 -3.70 3.11 3.44
N ILE A 48 -4.44 4.17 3.15
CA ILE A 48 -3.94 5.34 2.43
C ILE A 48 -2.74 5.95 3.16
N CYS A 49 -2.79 6.06 4.50
CA CYS A 49 -1.67 6.54 5.31
C CYS A 49 -0.39 5.69 5.11
N GLY A 50 -0.51 4.36 5.14
CA GLY A 50 0.63 3.46 4.92
C GLY A 50 1.21 3.56 3.51
N LEU A 51 0.37 3.69 2.49
CA LEU A 51 0.78 3.85 1.10
C LEU A 51 1.54 5.18 0.89
N ILE A 52 1.01 6.29 1.42
CA ILE A 52 1.68 7.61 1.36
C ILE A 52 3.04 7.55 2.07
N TYR A 53 3.12 6.89 3.22
CA TYR A 53 4.37 6.72 3.94
C TYR A 53 5.41 6.00 3.08
N ARG A 54 5.07 4.85 2.49
CA ARG A 54 6.01 4.06 1.68
C ARG A 54 6.35 4.69 0.33
N LEU A 55 5.48 5.56 -0.21
CA LEU A 55 5.82 6.40 -1.34
C LEU A 55 6.98 7.35 -1.00
N MET A 56 7.01 7.90 0.21
CA MET A 56 7.91 9.01 0.57
C MET A 56 9.06 8.61 1.51
N VAL A 57 9.01 7.42 2.08
CA VAL A 57 10.01 6.88 3.00
C VAL A 57 10.49 5.55 2.45
N SER A 58 11.78 5.49 2.10
CA SER A 58 12.44 4.28 1.65
C SER A 58 12.26 3.16 2.68
N ILE A 59 11.99 1.96 2.19
CA ILE A 59 12.04 0.74 3.01
C ILE A 59 13.47 0.56 3.54
N SER A 60 13.62 0.20 4.82
CA SER A 60 14.93 -0.15 5.37
C SER A 60 15.39 -1.49 4.80
N ASP A 61 16.69 -1.77 4.83
CA ASP A 61 17.22 -3.05 4.34
C ASP A 61 16.62 -4.25 5.11
N GLU A 62 16.41 -4.08 6.43
CA GLU A 62 15.77 -5.08 7.29
C GLU A 62 14.31 -5.31 6.89
N ASP A 63 13.50 -4.23 6.78
CA ASP A 63 12.10 -4.32 6.35
C ASP A 63 11.99 -4.92 4.94
N MET A 64 12.97 -4.63 4.07
CA MET A 64 12.99 -5.10 2.69
C MET A 64 13.17 -6.62 2.62
N ILE A 65 14.08 -7.19 3.42
CA ILE A 65 14.30 -8.64 3.45
C ILE A 65 13.01 -9.36 3.88
N ASP A 66 12.40 -8.89 4.97
CA ASP A 66 11.17 -9.48 5.50
C ASP A 66 10.02 -9.37 4.50
N SER A 67 9.85 -8.20 3.87
CA SER A 67 8.80 -7.99 2.88
C SER A 67 9.04 -8.76 1.57
N LEU A 68 10.30 -8.96 1.16
CA LEU A 68 10.64 -9.81 0.00
C LEU A 68 10.37 -11.30 0.28
N GLN A 69 10.64 -11.77 1.49
CA GLN A 69 10.27 -13.13 1.91
C GLN A 69 8.75 -13.31 1.94
N SER A 70 8.02 -12.33 2.48
CA SER A 70 6.56 -12.36 2.44
C SER A 70 6.03 -12.37 1.00
N ALA A 71 6.63 -11.58 0.12
CA ALA A 71 6.26 -11.56 -1.30
C ALA A 71 6.56 -12.89 -2.01
N ASP A 72 7.68 -13.55 -1.69
CA ASP A 72 7.98 -14.90 -2.19
C ASP A 72 6.93 -15.90 -1.76
N ASN A 73 6.54 -15.88 -0.47
CA ASN A 73 5.50 -16.78 0.03
C ASN A 73 4.19 -16.55 -0.71
N ILE A 74 3.75 -15.29 -0.85
CA ILE A 74 2.53 -14.95 -1.61
C ILE A 74 2.61 -15.48 -3.05
N LEU A 75 3.73 -15.27 -3.74
CA LEU A 75 3.89 -15.70 -5.13
C LEU A 75 3.91 -17.23 -5.29
N ASN A 76 4.50 -17.95 -4.33
CA ASN A 76 4.57 -19.42 -4.35
C ASN A 76 3.25 -20.05 -3.90
N ASP A 77 2.52 -19.41 -2.98
CA ASP A 77 1.25 -19.91 -2.45
C ASP A 77 0.11 -19.75 -3.48
N ILE A 78 0.22 -18.83 -4.45
CA ILE A 78 -0.75 -18.65 -5.55
C ILE A 78 -0.93 -19.94 -6.38
N ASP A 79 0.10 -20.78 -6.49
CA ASP A 79 0.02 -22.03 -7.25
C ASP A 79 -0.77 -23.15 -6.54
N ASP A 80 -1.07 -23.00 -5.24
CA ASP A 80 -1.77 -23.99 -4.39
C ASP A 80 -3.22 -23.59 -4.04
N TYR A 81 -3.76 -22.50 -4.62
CA TYR A 81 -5.17 -22.13 -4.42
C TYR A 81 -6.11 -23.08 -5.17
N ASP A 82 -6.72 -24.00 -4.41
CA ASP A 82 -7.92 -24.74 -4.81
C ASP A 82 -9.06 -23.74 -5.09
N GLU A 83 -9.78 -23.91 -6.21
CA GLU A 83 -10.81 -23.01 -6.76
C GLU A 83 -12.09 -22.91 -5.88
N ASP A 84 -12.03 -23.26 -4.61
CA ASP A 84 -13.18 -23.32 -3.68
C ASP A 84 -13.24 -22.09 -2.73
N TYR A 85 -12.79 -20.92 -3.20
CA TYR A 85 -13.21 -19.66 -2.56
C TYR A 85 -14.69 -19.44 -2.87
N GLU A 86 -15.57 -19.94 -1.99
CA GLU A 86 -16.94 -19.43 -1.88
C GLU A 86 -16.83 -17.95 -1.52
N ASP A 87 -16.89 -17.11 -2.55
CA ASP A 87 -17.10 -15.67 -2.45
C ASP A 87 -18.41 -15.48 -1.69
N SER A 88 -18.29 -15.22 -0.40
CA SER A 88 -19.40 -14.83 0.43
C SER A 88 -19.80 -13.42 0.00
N ASP A 89 -20.54 -13.34 -1.12
CA ASP A 89 -21.26 -12.18 -1.67
C ASP A 89 -22.32 -11.66 -0.67
N GLU A 90 -21.96 -11.44 0.60
CA GLU A 90 -22.61 -10.39 1.35
C GLU A 90 -22.09 -9.09 0.75
N ASP A 91 -22.82 -8.61 -0.26
CA ASP A 91 -22.67 -7.29 -0.89
C ASP A 91 -22.65 -6.21 0.22
N LEU A 92 -21.48 -5.96 0.80
CA LEU A 92 -21.23 -4.80 1.63
C LEU A 92 -21.23 -3.60 0.69
N GLU A 93 -22.42 -3.04 0.44
CA GLU A 93 -22.59 -1.80 -0.32
C GLU A 93 -21.83 -0.67 0.39
N TYR A 94 -20.60 -0.43 -0.04
CA TYR A 94 -19.81 0.72 0.37
C TYR A 94 -20.31 1.96 -0.39
N GLU A 95 -20.97 2.86 0.32
CA GLU A 95 -21.36 4.16 -0.21
C GLU A 95 -20.16 5.13 -0.19
N ILE A 96 -19.81 5.65 -1.37
CA ILE A 96 -18.85 6.75 -1.47
C ILE A 96 -19.49 8.00 -0.83
N PRO A 97 -18.82 8.67 0.14
CA PRO A 97 -19.36 9.86 0.75
C PRO A 97 -19.64 10.97 -0.28
N ASP A 98 -20.80 11.61 -0.20
CA ASP A 98 -21.16 12.72 -1.10
C ASP A 98 -20.28 13.96 -0.89
N GLU A 99 -19.85 14.21 0.35
CA GLU A 99 -19.04 15.37 0.72
C GLU A 99 -17.55 15.06 0.77
N LYS A 100 -16.74 16.02 0.30
CA LYS A 100 -15.30 15.96 0.44
C LYS A 100 -14.88 16.00 1.90
N ARG A 101 -14.13 15.00 2.33
CA ARG A 101 -13.59 14.87 3.69
C ARG A 101 -12.07 14.87 3.69
N LYS A 102 -11.49 15.22 4.83
CA LYS A 102 -10.04 15.07 5.03
C LYS A 102 -9.70 13.60 5.27
N LEU A 103 -8.54 13.16 4.79
CA LEU A 103 -7.94 11.90 5.23
C LEU A 103 -7.82 11.89 6.76
N LYS A 104 -8.41 10.89 7.43
CA LYS A 104 -8.27 10.75 8.88
C LYS A 104 -6.92 10.13 9.22
N THR A 105 -6.36 10.56 10.34
CA THR A 105 -5.15 10.01 10.93
C THR A 105 -5.35 9.87 12.42
N ASN A 106 -4.55 9.05 13.08
CA ASN A 106 -4.55 8.95 14.53
C ASN A 106 -3.96 10.19 15.24
N ASN A 107 -4.14 10.28 16.56
CA ASN A 107 -3.61 11.37 17.39
C ASN A 107 -2.23 11.08 18.02
N CYS A 108 -1.66 9.90 17.78
CA CYS A 108 -0.34 9.53 18.28
C CYS A 108 0.78 10.39 17.68
N ASN A 109 1.83 10.63 18.46
CA ASN A 109 3.00 11.44 18.07
C ASN A 109 4.32 10.64 18.13
N CYS A 110 4.26 9.30 18.12
CA CYS A 110 5.47 8.49 17.98
C CYS A 110 6.14 8.74 16.62
N ASN A 111 7.38 8.27 16.46
CA ASN A 111 8.19 8.54 15.27
C ASN A 111 7.46 8.18 13.96
N ILE A 112 6.81 7.02 13.90
CA ILE A 112 6.11 6.55 12.71
C ILE A 112 4.86 7.40 12.44
N CYS A 113 3.98 7.59 13.42
CA CYS A 113 2.74 8.36 13.23
C CYS A 113 3.01 9.84 12.90
N SER A 114 4.01 10.45 13.54
CA SER A 114 4.45 11.80 13.22
C SER A 114 4.99 11.88 11.79
N LYS A 115 5.77 10.88 11.37
CA LYS A 115 6.33 10.85 10.01
C LYS A 115 5.23 10.67 8.95
N VAL A 116 4.23 9.83 9.19
CA VAL A 116 3.04 9.71 8.33
C VAL A 116 2.38 11.07 8.13
N LYS A 117 2.18 11.84 9.20
CA LYS A 117 1.59 13.19 9.13
C LYS A 117 2.46 14.17 8.33
N GLU A 118 3.79 14.06 8.41
CA GLU A 118 4.71 14.84 7.57
C GLU A 118 4.58 14.45 6.09
N CYS A 119 4.54 13.15 5.79
CA CYS A 119 4.38 12.64 4.43
C CYS A 119 3.07 13.13 3.80
N ILE A 120 1.95 13.03 4.52
CA ILE A 120 0.65 13.54 4.05
C ILE A 120 0.74 15.02 3.70
N LYS A 121 1.33 15.86 4.58
CA LYS A 121 1.50 17.30 4.31
C LYS A 121 2.39 17.60 3.10
N GLY A 122 3.38 16.75 2.83
CA GLY A 122 4.32 16.91 1.72
C GLY A 122 3.88 16.23 0.42
N TYR A 123 2.77 15.48 0.44
CA TYR A 123 2.37 14.58 -0.63
C TYR A 123 2.23 15.29 -1.98
N ASP A 124 1.51 16.42 -2.02
CA ASP A 124 1.27 17.19 -3.25
C ASP A 124 2.58 17.59 -3.93
N THR A 125 3.52 18.09 -3.14
CA THR A 125 4.83 18.59 -3.59
C THR A 125 5.89 17.50 -3.77
N TYR A 126 5.59 16.25 -3.43
CA TYR A 126 6.56 15.16 -3.56
C TYR A 126 6.83 14.83 -5.03
N GLU A 127 8.07 15.03 -5.48
CA GLU A 127 8.49 14.73 -6.83
C GLU A 127 8.86 13.26 -7.00
N THR A 128 8.34 12.63 -8.04
CA THR A 128 8.64 11.24 -8.42
C THR A 128 9.54 11.22 -9.64
N TYR A 129 10.60 10.41 -9.61
CA TYR A 129 11.64 10.44 -10.66
C TYR A 129 11.60 9.26 -11.61
N ASP A 130 10.91 8.18 -11.25
CA ASP A 130 10.73 7.01 -12.10
C ASP A 130 9.25 6.73 -12.41
N PRO A 131 8.95 6.02 -13.50
CA PRO A 131 7.58 5.75 -13.93
C PRO A 131 6.75 4.93 -12.95
N LEU A 132 7.36 4.02 -12.18
CA LEU A 132 6.63 3.15 -11.24
C LEU A 132 6.18 3.96 -10.03
N THR A 133 7.09 4.72 -9.43
CA THR A 133 6.76 5.62 -8.31
C THR A 133 5.75 6.68 -8.72
N THR A 134 5.84 7.21 -9.95
CA THR A 134 4.86 8.15 -10.50
C THR A 134 3.47 7.53 -10.61
N ARG A 135 3.38 6.30 -11.12
CA ARG A 135 2.11 5.55 -11.18
C ARG A 135 1.57 5.26 -9.79
N PHE A 136 2.44 4.89 -8.85
CA PHE A 136 2.06 4.61 -7.47
C PHE A 136 1.48 5.85 -6.78
N LYS A 137 2.14 7.01 -6.92
CA LYS A 137 1.58 8.29 -6.48
C LYS A 137 0.23 8.56 -7.15
N GLY A 138 0.14 8.42 -8.47
CA GLY A 138 -1.11 8.62 -9.23
C GLY A 138 -2.27 7.75 -8.73
N ALA A 139 -2.03 6.47 -8.46
CA ALA A 139 -3.06 5.55 -7.98
C ALA A 139 -3.59 5.93 -6.58
N ILE A 140 -2.73 6.42 -5.68
CA ILE A 140 -3.14 6.94 -4.37
C ILE A 140 -4.03 8.18 -4.56
N GLN A 141 -3.64 9.11 -5.43
CA GLN A 141 -4.44 10.32 -5.71
C GLN A 141 -5.79 9.97 -6.33
N GLU A 142 -5.81 9.10 -7.33
CA GLU A 142 -7.04 8.64 -7.99
C GLU A 142 -8.00 7.99 -6.98
N THR A 143 -7.47 7.19 -6.06
CA THR A 143 -8.25 6.61 -4.97
C THR A 143 -8.83 7.69 -4.06
N CYS A 144 -8.03 8.68 -3.66
CA CYS A 144 -8.51 9.79 -2.85
C CYS A 144 -9.61 10.57 -3.57
N ASP A 145 -9.44 10.89 -4.85
CA ASP A 145 -10.41 11.62 -5.65
C ASP A 145 -11.72 10.85 -5.80
N LYS A 146 -11.65 9.55 -6.09
CA LYS A 146 -12.82 8.66 -6.24
C LYS A 146 -13.63 8.55 -4.95
N HIS A 147 -12.96 8.60 -3.80
CA HIS A 147 -13.58 8.45 -2.49
C HIS A 147 -13.84 9.80 -1.77
N ASN A 148 -13.76 10.92 -2.50
CA ASN A 148 -13.96 12.28 -1.97
C ASN A 148 -13.06 12.62 -0.77
N ILE A 149 -11.79 12.20 -0.84
CA ILE A 149 -10.77 12.43 0.20
C ILE A 149 -9.79 13.50 -0.28
N TYR A 150 -9.52 14.50 0.56
CA TYR A 150 -8.39 15.42 0.36
C TYR A 150 -7.31 15.21 1.42
N LEU A 151 -6.05 15.40 1.00
CA LEU A 151 -4.84 15.20 1.79
C LEU A 151 -4.42 16.50 2.51
#